data_AF-V9HU77-F1
#
_entry.id   AF-V9HU77-F1
#
_cell.length_a   1.000
_cell.length_b   1.000
_cell.length_c   1.000
_cell.angle_alpha   90.00
_cell.angle_beta   90.00
_cell.angle_gamma   90.00
#
_symmetry.space_group_name_H-M   'P 1'
#
loop_
_entity.id
_entity.type
_entity.pdbx_description
1 polymer ?
#
loop_
_entity_poly.entity_id
_entity_poly.type
_entity_poly.pdbx_seq_one_letter_code
_entity_poly.pdbx_strand_id
1 'polypeptide(L)'
;MIARYNKCNYLYMSNRRKKEIITTKEQKTDSSFTKEGNLYFKNILEEELSDIYDVEIWVSYNANIPNTPEQWKLGSDKYVISENGILLVFAEGILPGWNVIEKNVCSQRINLSEISSARVVFVYKKKDGKMLENHLVEEISIATSELNEYFERYSKFGL
;
A
#
# COMPACT_ATOMS: atom_id res chain seq x y z
N MET A 1 4.75 5.90 -0.15
CA MET A 1 4.30 6.86 0.88
C MET A 1 3.07 7.61 0.44
N ILE A 2 2.23 7.89 1.42
CA ILE A 2 1.05 8.73 1.36
C ILE A 2 1.31 9.94 2.25
N ALA A 3 0.85 11.11 1.81
CA ALA A 3 0.84 12.30 2.65
C ALA A 3 -0.57 12.86 2.77
N ARG A 4 -0.88 13.46 3.93
CA ARG A 4 -2.14 14.15 4.16
C ARG A 4 -1.95 15.67 4.07
N TYR A 5 -2.67 16.28 3.14
CA TYR A 5 -2.69 17.72 2.89
C TYR A 5 -4.14 18.19 2.79
N ASN A 6 -4.50 19.29 3.45
CA ASN A 6 -5.89 19.81 3.45
C ASN A 6 -6.96 18.72 3.66
N LYS A 7 -6.74 17.84 4.66
CA LYS A 7 -7.60 16.71 5.04
C LYS A 7 -7.70 15.56 4.02
N CYS A 8 -7.04 15.65 2.87
CA CYS A 8 -7.04 14.64 1.82
C CYS A 8 -5.72 13.84 1.76
N ASN A 9 -5.78 12.58 1.34
CA ASN A 9 -4.59 11.72 1.15
C ASN A 9 -4.06 11.82 -0.28
N TYR A 10 -2.76 11.97 -0.48
CA TYR A 10 -2.11 12.04 -1.79
C TYR A 10 -0.97 11.03 -1.87
N LEU A 11 -0.62 10.60 -3.09
CA LEU A 11 0.66 9.93 -3.30
C LEU A 11 1.77 10.93 -2.98
N TYR A 12 2.70 10.54 -2.12
CA TYR A 12 3.83 11.39 -1.73
C TYR A 12 5.13 10.86 -2.32
N MET A 13 5.82 11.71 -3.06
CA MET A 13 7.14 11.44 -3.61
C MET A 13 8.15 12.40 -3.00
N SER A 14 9.16 11.82 -2.33
CA SER A 14 10.30 12.56 -1.80
C SER A 14 11.57 12.02 -2.43
N ASN A 15 12.23 12.85 -3.23
CA ASN A 15 13.59 12.60 -3.70
C ASN A 15 14.53 13.71 -3.20
N ARG A 16 15.84 13.57 -3.42
CA ARG A 16 16.83 14.56 -2.93
C ARG A 16 16.62 15.98 -3.44
N ARG A 17 15.90 16.16 -4.55
CA ARG A 17 15.72 17.46 -5.22
C ARG A 17 14.33 18.05 -5.06
N LYS A 18 13.31 17.21 -4.85
CA LYS A 18 11.90 17.59 -4.91
C LYS A 18 11.07 16.74 -3.96
N LYS A 19 10.14 17.40 -3.30
CA LYS A 19 9.08 16.79 -2.50
C LYS A 19 7.75 17.23 -3.10
N GLU A 20 6.92 16.27 -3.46
CA GLU A 20 5.67 16.54 -4.15
C GLU A 20 4.56 15.60 -3.72
N ILE A 21 3.34 16.11 -3.79
CA ILE A 21 2.10 15.35 -3.68
C ILE A 21 1.43 15.23 -5.04
N ILE A 22 0.88 14.05 -5.31
CA ILE A 22 0.29 13.68 -6.60
C ILE A 22 -1.11 13.10 -6.38
N THR A 23 -2.04 13.40 -7.29
CA THR A 23 -3.38 12.80 -7.34
C THR A 23 -3.93 12.77 -8.76
N THR A 24 -4.86 11.87 -9.03
CA THR A 24 -5.67 11.86 -10.27
C THR A 24 -7.01 12.60 -10.12
N LYS A 25 -7.35 13.01 -8.89
CA LYS A 25 -8.67 13.54 -8.52
C LYS A 25 -8.65 15.07 -8.45
N GLU A 26 -9.22 15.72 -9.46
CA GLU A 26 -9.29 17.19 -9.58
C GLU A 26 -9.93 17.87 -8.35
N GLN A 27 -10.95 17.25 -7.75
CA GLN A 27 -11.64 17.79 -6.58
C GLN A 27 -10.76 17.92 -5.31
N LYS A 28 -9.57 17.31 -5.31
CA LYS A 28 -8.57 17.43 -4.24
C LYS A 28 -7.56 18.54 -4.51
N THR A 29 -7.70 19.29 -5.60
CA THR A 29 -6.71 20.26 -6.06
C THR A 29 -7.22 21.68 -5.94
N ASP A 30 -6.29 22.63 -6.00
CA ASP A 30 -6.55 24.06 -6.07
C ASP A 30 -5.61 24.68 -7.11
N SER A 31 -5.60 26.02 -7.23
CA SER A 31 -4.81 26.74 -8.23
C SER A 31 -3.28 26.58 -8.09
N SER A 32 -2.79 25.99 -7.00
CA SER A 32 -1.36 25.73 -6.80
C SER A 32 -0.88 24.38 -7.34
N PHE A 33 -1.78 23.53 -7.83
CA PHE A 33 -1.43 22.29 -8.52
C PHE A 33 -1.16 22.54 -10.02
N THR A 34 -0.17 21.85 -10.54
CA THR A 34 0.08 21.77 -11.98
C THR A 34 -0.56 20.49 -12.52
N LYS A 35 -1.26 20.58 -13.65
CA LYS A 35 -1.85 19.43 -14.35
C LYS A 35 -0.97 19.00 -15.51
N GLU A 36 -0.71 17.70 -15.61
CA GLU A 36 -0.04 17.06 -16.74
C GLU A 36 -0.76 15.74 -17.07
N GLY A 37 -1.42 15.70 -18.23
CA GLY A 37 -2.32 14.61 -18.59
C GLY A 37 -3.43 14.44 -17.54
N ASN A 38 -3.49 13.24 -16.95
CA ASN A 38 -4.47 12.87 -15.92
C ASN A 38 -3.92 13.02 -14.49
N LEU A 39 -2.73 13.59 -14.33
CA LEU A 39 -2.08 13.78 -13.04
C LEU A 39 -2.08 15.25 -12.65
N TYR A 40 -2.29 15.48 -11.36
CA TYR A 40 -2.11 16.77 -10.71
C TYR A 40 -0.97 16.63 -9.70
N PHE A 41 0.02 17.51 -9.78
CA PHE A 41 1.16 17.52 -8.85
C PHE A 41 1.38 18.89 -8.24
N LYS A 42 1.85 18.89 -6.99
CA LYS A 42 2.20 20.10 -6.26
C LYS A 42 3.51 19.88 -5.51
N ASN A 43 4.45 20.81 -5.70
CA ASN A 43 5.61 20.95 -4.82
C ASN A 43 5.13 21.34 -3.43
N ILE A 44 5.64 20.66 -2.40
CA ILE A 44 5.21 20.91 -1.04
C ILE A 44 6.34 20.74 -0.03
N LEU A 45 6.31 21.57 1.00
CA LEU A 45 7.18 21.43 2.16
C LEU A 45 6.60 20.39 3.12
N GLU A 46 7.44 19.58 3.78
CA GLU A 46 6.91 18.54 4.70
C GLU A 46 6.18 19.17 5.88
N GLU A 47 6.53 20.39 6.26
CA GLU A 47 5.91 21.20 7.30
C GLU A 47 4.43 21.46 7.03
N GLU A 48 4.02 21.58 5.75
CA GLU A 48 2.64 21.79 5.32
C GLU A 48 1.77 20.53 5.37
N LEU A 49 2.39 19.35 5.53
CA LEU A 49 1.70 18.06 5.58
C LEU A 49 1.33 17.72 7.02
N SER A 50 0.11 17.23 7.29
CA SER A 50 -0.23 16.75 8.63
C SER A 50 0.42 15.41 8.90
N ASP A 51 0.32 14.50 7.94
CA ASP A 51 0.76 13.11 8.07
C ASP A 51 1.59 12.69 6.86
N ILE A 52 2.58 11.83 7.09
CA ILE A 52 3.37 11.15 6.07
C ILE A 52 3.55 9.72 6.54
N TYR A 53 3.03 8.77 5.79
CA TYR A 53 3.00 7.37 6.19
C TYR A 53 3.05 6.41 5.01
N ASP A 54 3.50 5.19 5.26
CA ASP A 54 3.29 4.06 4.35
C ASP A 54 2.10 3.22 4.82
N VAL A 55 1.50 2.51 3.87
CA VAL A 55 0.40 1.57 4.13
C VAL A 55 0.84 0.22 3.60
N GLU A 56 0.69 -0.79 4.44
CA GLU A 56 0.91 -2.18 4.09
C GLU A 56 -0.37 -2.97 4.37
N ILE A 57 -0.77 -3.81 3.43
CA ILE A 57 -1.90 -4.71 3.61
C ILE A 57 -1.32 -6.11 3.77
N TRP A 58 -1.71 -6.76 4.86
CA TRP A 58 -1.23 -8.09 5.22
C TRP A 58 -2.40 -9.04 5.35
N VAL A 59 -2.17 -10.29 4.97
CA VAL A 59 -3.12 -11.38 5.11
C VAL A 59 -2.48 -12.57 5.78
N SER A 60 -3.28 -13.38 6.44
CA SER A 60 -2.85 -14.61 7.08
C SER A 60 -3.30 -15.81 6.25
N TYR A 61 -2.34 -16.64 5.85
CA TYR A 61 -2.56 -17.86 5.07
C TYR A 61 -1.48 -18.88 5.41
N ASN A 62 -1.90 -20.09 5.78
CA ASN A 62 -0.98 -21.20 6.04
C ASN A 62 -0.84 -22.04 4.77
N ALA A 63 0.33 -21.97 4.13
CA ALA A 63 0.62 -22.75 2.93
C ALA A 63 0.78 -24.25 3.19
N ASN A 64 0.83 -24.69 4.46
CA ASN A 64 1.14 -26.05 4.90
C ASN A 64 2.48 -26.56 4.37
N ILE A 65 3.45 -25.65 4.19
CA ILE A 65 4.80 -25.95 3.72
C ILE A 65 5.78 -25.55 4.84
N PRO A 66 6.71 -26.43 5.25
CA PRO A 66 7.70 -26.09 6.27
C PRO A 66 8.52 -24.85 5.91
N ASN A 67 8.84 -24.03 6.91
CA ASN A 67 9.61 -22.79 6.76
C ASN A 67 8.97 -21.74 5.83
N THR A 68 7.62 -21.74 5.71
CA THR A 68 6.89 -20.69 5.02
C THR A 68 6.22 -19.74 6.00
N PRO A 69 6.13 -18.44 5.67
CA PRO A 69 5.46 -17.48 6.53
C PRO A 69 3.96 -17.74 6.56
N GLU A 70 3.33 -17.48 7.71
CA GLU A 70 1.87 -17.45 7.81
C GLU A 70 1.30 -16.06 7.50
N GLN A 71 2.13 -15.02 7.58
CA GLN A 71 1.76 -13.63 7.33
C GLN A 71 2.36 -13.15 6.01
N TRP A 72 1.51 -12.65 5.12
CA TRP A 72 1.88 -12.29 3.76
C TRP A 72 1.58 -10.84 3.50
N LYS A 73 2.61 -10.07 3.15
CA LYS A 73 2.44 -8.70 2.67
C LYS A 73 1.95 -8.73 1.23
N LEU A 74 0.82 -8.10 0.97
CA LEU A 74 0.31 -7.94 -0.37
C LEU A 74 1.17 -6.92 -1.15
N GLY A 75 1.48 -7.24 -2.40
CA GLY A 75 2.11 -6.30 -3.31
C GLY A 75 1.19 -5.11 -3.61
N SER A 76 1.72 -4.04 -4.20
CA SER A 76 0.94 -2.84 -4.55
C SER A 76 0.40 -2.85 -6.00
N ASP A 77 0.45 -3.99 -6.70
CA ASP A 77 0.03 -4.10 -8.10
C ASP A 77 -1.50 -4.28 -8.19
N LYS A 78 -2.13 -3.71 -9.21
CA LYS A 78 -3.58 -3.77 -9.42
C LYS A 78 -4.12 -5.19 -9.59
N TYR A 79 -3.27 -6.15 -9.95
CA TYR A 79 -3.66 -7.55 -10.14
C TYR A 79 -3.56 -8.40 -8.87
N VAL A 80 -3.10 -7.82 -7.75
CA VAL A 80 -2.93 -8.56 -6.49
C VAL A 80 -4.25 -9.10 -5.97
N ILE A 81 -5.34 -8.35 -6.12
CA ILE A 81 -6.70 -8.80 -5.78
C ILE A 81 -7.54 -8.89 -7.06
N SER A 82 -8.32 -9.96 -7.19
CA SER A 82 -9.38 -10.07 -8.21
C SER A 82 -10.47 -11.03 -7.70
N GLU A 83 -11.62 -11.08 -8.36
CA GLU A 83 -11.86 -12.27 -9.15
C GLU A 83 -11.63 -13.63 -8.50
N ASN A 84 -10.47 -14.16 -8.85
CA ASN A 84 -9.99 -15.50 -8.55
C ASN A 84 -9.24 -15.56 -7.21
N GLY A 85 -9.36 -14.52 -6.38
CA GLY A 85 -8.71 -14.40 -5.09
C GLY A 85 -7.49 -13.47 -5.09
N ILE A 86 -6.58 -13.70 -4.15
CA ILE A 86 -5.40 -12.86 -3.93
C ILE A 86 -4.13 -13.53 -4.44
N LEU A 87 -3.20 -12.75 -5.00
CA LEU A 87 -1.89 -13.22 -5.41
C LEU A 87 -0.89 -13.08 -4.25
N LEU A 88 -0.46 -14.21 -3.71
CA LEU A 88 0.65 -14.25 -2.76
C LEU A 88 1.96 -14.48 -3.51
N VAL A 89 3.00 -13.75 -3.11
CA VAL A 89 4.34 -13.86 -3.69
C VAL A 89 5.31 -14.25 -2.58
N PHE A 90 6.06 -15.31 -2.82
CA PHE A 90 7.16 -15.75 -1.97
C PHE A 90 8.48 -15.43 -2.70
N ALA A 91 9.28 -14.53 -2.13
CA ALA A 91 10.51 -14.02 -2.74
C ALA A 91 11.79 -14.57 -2.08
N GLU A 92 11.69 -15.68 -1.35
CA GLU A 92 12.80 -16.31 -0.65
C GLU A 92 13.13 -17.71 -1.21
N GLY A 93 12.53 -18.10 -2.33
CA GLY A 93 12.71 -19.40 -2.95
C GLY A 93 11.54 -19.84 -3.82
N ILE A 94 11.54 -21.12 -4.17
CA ILE A 94 10.46 -21.75 -4.94
C ILE A 94 9.74 -22.75 -4.04
N LEU A 95 8.47 -22.50 -3.78
CA LEU A 95 7.62 -23.39 -2.99
C LEU A 95 7.03 -24.51 -3.87
N PRO A 96 6.94 -25.75 -3.37
CA PRO A 96 6.31 -26.85 -4.10
C PRO A 96 4.88 -26.52 -4.52
N GLY A 97 4.56 -26.71 -5.81
CA GLY A 97 3.23 -26.48 -6.37
C GLY A 97 2.92 -25.01 -6.72
N TRP A 98 3.78 -24.06 -6.35
CA TRP A 98 3.60 -22.65 -6.69
C TRP A 98 4.18 -22.32 -8.06
N ASN A 99 3.67 -21.28 -8.70
CA ASN A 99 4.12 -20.84 -10.02
C ASN A 99 5.41 -20.05 -9.91
N VAL A 100 6.47 -20.49 -10.59
CA VAL A 100 7.74 -19.74 -10.68
C VAL A 100 7.52 -18.48 -11.52
N ILE A 101 7.87 -17.32 -10.97
CA ILE A 101 7.86 -16.04 -11.69
C ILE A 101 9.26 -15.74 -12.21
N GLU A 102 10.26 -15.84 -11.33
CA GLU A 102 11.67 -15.59 -11.63
C GLU A 102 12.58 -16.36 -10.66
N LYS A 103 13.89 -16.14 -10.76
CA LYS A 103 14.88 -16.81 -9.90
C LYS A 103 14.57 -16.54 -8.43
N ASN A 104 14.28 -17.59 -7.67
CA ASN A 104 13.93 -17.56 -6.24
C ASN A 104 12.64 -16.80 -5.90
N VAL A 105 11.74 -16.63 -6.87
CA VAL A 105 10.43 -16.00 -6.63
C VAL A 105 9.33 -16.86 -7.23
N CYS A 106 8.36 -17.26 -6.41
CA CYS A 106 7.16 -17.95 -6.86
C CYS A 106 5.90 -17.27 -6.33
N SER A 107 4.75 -17.59 -6.92
CA SER A 107 3.46 -17.07 -6.52
C SER A 107 2.35 -18.10 -6.60
N GLN A 108 1.29 -17.86 -5.85
CA GLN A 108 0.07 -18.61 -5.97
C GLN A 108 -1.14 -17.71 -5.75
N ARG A 109 -2.21 -17.99 -6.51
CA ARG A 109 -3.52 -17.38 -6.32
C ARG A 109 -4.26 -18.17 -5.25
N ILE A 110 -4.66 -17.49 -4.19
CA ILE A 110 -5.35 -18.08 -3.04
C ILE A 110 -6.77 -17.53 -2.99
N ASN A 111 -7.76 -18.39 -2.78
CA ASN A 111 -9.14 -17.96 -2.67
C ASN A 111 -9.32 -17.09 -1.41
N LEU A 112 -10.14 -16.04 -1.48
CA LEU A 112 -10.41 -15.19 -0.31
C LEU A 112 -10.99 -15.97 0.88
N SER A 113 -11.70 -17.08 0.62
CA SER A 113 -12.24 -17.98 1.66
C SER A 113 -11.17 -18.77 2.42
N GLU A 114 -9.96 -18.89 1.87
CA GLU A 114 -8.82 -19.57 2.51
C GLU A 114 -8.00 -18.61 3.39
N ILE A 115 -8.31 -17.31 3.37
CA ILE A 115 -7.63 -16.29 4.17
C ILE A 115 -8.24 -16.25 5.56
N SER A 116 -7.42 -16.47 6.58
CA SER A 116 -7.88 -16.54 7.97
C SER A 116 -8.07 -15.17 8.61
N SER A 117 -7.24 -14.19 8.24
CA SER A 117 -7.38 -12.80 8.69
C SER A 117 -6.69 -11.81 7.76
N ALA A 118 -7.06 -10.55 7.88
CA ALA A 118 -6.45 -9.44 7.17
C ALA A 118 -6.21 -8.26 8.12
N ARG A 119 -5.15 -7.50 7.86
CA ARG A 119 -4.83 -6.27 8.58
C ARG A 119 -4.22 -5.22 7.67
N VAL A 120 -4.39 -3.96 8.07
CA VAL A 120 -3.74 -2.81 7.45
C VAL A 120 -2.79 -2.21 8.46
N VAL A 121 -1.54 -2.02 8.06
CA VAL A 121 -0.46 -1.48 8.86
C VAL A 121 -0.10 -0.11 8.32
N PHE A 122 -0.20 0.91 9.16
CA PHE A 122 0.20 2.28 8.88
C PHE A 122 1.54 2.56 9.55
N VAL A 123 2.54 2.92 8.75
CA VAL A 123 3.90 3.23 9.23
C VAL A 123 4.14 4.72 9.07
N TYR A 124 3.98 5.47 10.15
CA TYR A 124 4.09 6.93 10.16
C TYR A 124 5.54 7.39 10.30
N LYS A 125 5.94 8.29 9.40
CA LYS A 125 7.14 9.14 9.49
C LYS A 125 6.79 10.50 10.12
N LYS A 126 5.60 11.00 9.81
CA LYS A 126 5.03 12.24 10.35
C LYS A 126 3.59 11.99 10.75
N LYS A 127 3.17 12.45 11.93
CA LYS A 127 1.78 12.37 12.38
C LYS A 127 1.38 13.64 13.12
N ASP A 128 0.17 14.13 12.85
CA ASP A 128 -0.40 15.33 13.49
C ASP A 128 0.54 16.56 13.45
N GLY A 129 1.21 16.75 12.31
CA GLY A 129 2.12 17.87 12.08
C GLY A 129 3.52 17.69 12.66
N LYS A 130 3.80 16.60 13.39
CA LYS A 130 5.08 16.35 14.03
C LYS A 130 5.87 15.25 13.34
N MET A 131 7.14 15.53 13.02
CA MET A 131 8.08 14.52 12.58
C MET A 131 8.39 13.58 13.75
N LEU A 132 8.41 12.28 13.47
CA LEU A 132 8.72 11.27 14.47
C LEU A 132 10.19 10.88 14.37
N GLU A 133 10.88 10.79 15.51
CA GLU A 133 12.28 10.32 15.55
C GLU A 133 12.38 8.84 15.18
N ASN A 134 11.37 8.06 15.59
CA ASN A 134 11.19 6.65 15.22
C ASN A 134 9.84 6.48 14.52
N HIS A 135 9.71 5.48 13.65
CA HIS A 135 8.43 5.20 13.01
C HIS A 135 7.38 4.79 14.05
N LEU A 136 6.19 5.40 13.97
CA LEU A 136 5.01 4.93 14.70
C LEU A 136 4.26 3.94 13.81
N VAL A 137 3.96 2.75 14.35
CA VAL A 137 3.21 1.71 13.65
C VAL A 137 1.83 1.59 14.27
N GLU A 138 0.80 1.73 13.44
CA GLU A 138 -0.59 1.48 13.83
C GLU A 138 -1.17 0.37 12.98
N GLU A 139 -1.89 -0.55 13.60
CA GLU A 139 -2.48 -1.70 12.92
C GLU A 139 -3.97 -1.74 13.15
N ILE A 140 -4.73 -2.05 12.10
CA ILE A 140 -6.15 -2.35 12.18
C ILE A 140 -6.43 -3.71 11.58
N SER A 141 -7.19 -4.53 12.30
CA SER A 141 -7.78 -5.75 11.73
C SER A 141 -8.96 -5.36 10.86
N ILE A 142 -9.08 -5.99 9.70
CA ILE A 142 -10.18 -5.76 8.75
C ILE A 142 -10.83 -7.09 8.39
N ALA A 143 -12.10 -7.05 7.99
CA ALA A 143 -12.72 -8.25 7.44
C ALA A 143 -12.09 -8.58 6.08
N THR A 144 -11.96 -9.87 5.75
CA THR A 144 -11.40 -10.29 4.45
C THR A 144 -12.25 -9.80 3.27
N SER A 145 -13.55 -9.58 3.47
CA SER A 145 -14.45 -8.96 2.49
C SER A 145 -14.13 -7.49 2.19
N GLU A 146 -13.45 -6.79 3.11
CA GLU A 146 -13.07 -5.37 2.95
C GLU A 146 -11.70 -5.19 2.29
N LEU A 147 -10.95 -6.28 2.06
CA LEU A 147 -9.59 -6.24 1.51
C LEU A 147 -9.50 -5.41 0.24
N ASN A 148 -10.43 -5.62 -0.70
CA ASN A 148 -10.42 -4.91 -1.98
C ASN A 148 -10.68 -3.41 -1.79
N GLU A 149 -11.54 -3.02 -0.86
CA GLU A 149 -11.82 -1.61 -0.56
C GLU A 149 -10.57 -0.91 -0.02
N TYR A 150 -9.89 -1.52 0.94
CA TYR A 150 -8.65 -0.98 1.50
C TYR A 150 -7.53 -0.95 0.46
N PHE A 151 -7.44 -1.98 -0.38
CA PHE A 151 -6.46 -2.05 -1.45
C PHE A 151 -6.67 -0.92 -2.46
N GLU A 152 -7.90 -0.72 -2.94
CA GLU A 152 -8.23 0.37 -3.85
C GLU A 152 -7.98 1.74 -3.22
N ARG A 153 -8.43 1.93 -1.97
CA ARG A 153 -8.28 3.20 -1.23
C ARG A 153 -6.82 3.67 -1.12
N TYR A 154 -5.90 2.72 -0.93
CA TYR A 154 -4.47 3.00 -0.74
C TYR A 154 -3.60 2.64 -1.95
N SER A 155 -4.22 2.22 -3.06
CA SER A 155 -3.54 2.05 -4.34
C SER A 155 -3.16 3.42 -4.92
N LYS A 156 -2.18 3.43 -5.83
CA LYS A 156 -1.81 4.64 -6.59
C LYS A 156 -2.99 5.24 -7.36
N PHE A 157 -4.03 4.46 -7.65
CA PHE A 157 -5.22 4.87 -8.40
C PHE A 157 -6.35 5.38 -7.51
N GLY A 158 -6.38 4.97 -6.23
CA GLY A 158 -7.35 5.47 -5.26
C GLY A 158 -7.02 6.84 -4.68
N LEU A 159 -5.77 7.29 -4.84
CA LEU A 159 -5.23 8.53 -4.25
C LEU A 159 -5.29 9.74 -5.18
#